data_AF-A0A6A6VTC8-F1
#
_entry.id   AF-A0A6A6VTC8-F1
#
_cell.length_a   1.000
_cell.length_b   1.000
_cell.length_c   1.000
_cell.angle_alpha   90.00
_cell.angle_beta   90.00
_cell.angle_gamma   90.00
#
_symmetry.space_group_name_H-M   'P 1'
#
loop_
_entity.id
_entity.type
_entity.pdbx_description
1 polymer ?
#
loop_
_entity_poly.entity_id
_entity_poly.type
_entity_poly.pdbx_seq_one_letter_code
_entity_poly.pdbx_strand_id
1 'polypeptide(L)'
;MDTPPEMSRFRTVVSIELAKAVTMNDFGLVIFSKIPGIGTDNLGSCSVIVIVSSKGAMLGHVAPRPDDSSEDDPYAGNNHVESFMDRMLSKYKKHRKALGDSSSLVICAIYKSSVALLEQQQIMERKLSDKGLSVDLTETYNVPTGNDHDDRGSVFVDATSGEIKVYVEGRVVRTITANPPLPNLNPPTATTSPLYASSRSTTSPSYSHVSPTAITSPLYASSRSTTSPSYSHVSPTAITSPVHQNVYHVANVSDSVSDVYQFSSVSDFVSDFVSDSVSDVYQFSSVSDFVSDFVSDVYQAIAVFNCFFSV
;
A
#
# COMPACT_ATOMS: atom_id res chain seq x y z
N MET A 1 -15.05 -5.50 39.37
CA MET A 1 -15.41 -4.91 38.07
C MET A 1 -14.11 -4.74 37.35
N ASP A 2 -13.85 -5.58 36.36
CA ASP A 2 -12.61 -5.49 35.61
C ASP A 2 -12.74 -4.33 34.65
N THR A 3 -11.79 -3.40 34.68
CA THR A 3 -11.69 -2.35 33.66
C THR A 3 -11.51 -3.02 32.30
N PRO A 4 -12.22 -2.58 31.25
CA PRO A 4 -12.00 -3.11 29.91
C PRO A 4 -10.53 -2.92 29.50
N PRO A 5 -9.94 -3.87 28.77
CA PRO A 5 -8.56 -3.77 28.32
C PRO A 5 -8.34 -2.49 27.50
N GLU A 6 -7.16 -1.89 27.65
CA GLU A 6 -6.81 -0.64 26.98
C GLU A 6 -6.46 -0.96 25.52
N MET A 7 -7.15 -0.33 24.56
CA MET A 7 -6.86 -0.62 23.15
C MET A 7 -5.42 -0.27 22.81
N SER A 8 -4.71 -1.20 22.17
CA SER A 8 -3.38 -0.99 21.62
C SER A 8 -3.28 0.30 20.81
N ARG A 9 -2.09 0.92 20.82
CA ARG A 9 -1.84 2.17 20.08
C ARG A 9 -2.25 2.02 18.62
N PHE A 10 -1.86 0.90 18.01
CA PHE A 10 -2.19 0.55 16.62
C PHE A 10 -3.72 0.50 16.38
N ARG A 11 -4.47 -0.27 17.17
CA ARG A 11 -5.93 -0.39 17.00
C ARG A 11 -6.63 0.95 17.21
N THR A 12 -6.15 1.75 18.16
CA THR A 12 -6.64 3.11 18.39
C THR A 12 -6.46 3.98 17.14
N VAL A 13 -5.26 4.07 16.56
CA VAL A 13 -5.04 4.93 15.37
C VAL A 13 -5.69 4.40 14.07
N VAL A 14 -5.86 3.09 13.94
CA VAL A 14 -6.61 2.48 12.82
C VAL A 14 -8.10 2.82 12.92
N SER A 15 -8.69 2.76 14.12
CA SER A 15 -10.12 3.05 14.31
C SER A 15 -10.53 4.50 14.01
N ILE A 16 -9.56 5.42 13.93
CA ILE A 16 -9.74 6.83 13.54
C ILE A 16 -9.11 7.16 12.16
N GLU A 17 -8.86 6.14 11.34
CA GLU A 17 -8.34 6.24 9.96
C GLU A 17 -6.96 6.92 9.80
N LEU A 18 -6.21 7.12 10.91
CA LEU A 18 -4.85 7.69 10.89
C LEU A 18 -3.76 6.66 10.56
N ALA A 19 -4.08 5.37 10.54
CA ALA A 19 -3.16 4.33 10.12
C ALA A 19 -3.77 3.33 9.14
N LYS A 20 -2.97 2.90 8.16
CA LYS A 20 -3.32 1.77 7.31
C LYS A 20 -3.04 0.46 8.05
N ALA A 21 -4.06 -0.38 8.22
CA ALA A 21 -3.88 -1.77 8.60
C ALA A 21 -3.36 -2.60 7.40
N VAL A 22 -2.49 -3.56 7.68
CA VAL A 22 -2.00 -4.59 6.75
C VAL A 22 -2.42 -5.94 7.28
N THR A 23 -3.11 -6.73 6.45
CA THR A 23 -3.54 -8.09 6.80
C THR A 23 -2.46 -9.12 6.49
N MET A 24 -2.57 -10.30 7.08
CA MET A 24 -1.73 -11.45 6.76
C MET A 24 -1.68 -11.70 5.24
N ASN A 25 -0.49 -12.00 4.73
CA ASN A 25 -0.16 -12.22 3.31
C ASN A 25 -0.31 -11.00 2.36
N ASP A 26 -0.54 -9.79 2.89
CA ASP A 26 -0.54 -8.52 2.14
C ASP A 26 0.60 -7.56 2.58
N PHE A 27 0.81 -6.48 1.79
CA PHE A 27 1.74 -5.39 2.09
C PHE A 27 1.21 -4.00 1.68
N GLY A 28 1.14 -3.12 2.67
CA GLY A 28 0.77 -1.72 2.51
C GLY A 28 1.98 -0.81 2.27
N LEU A 29 1.74 0.33 1.62
CA LEU A 29 2.65 1.47 1.59
C LEU A 29 1.86 2.73 1.96
N VAL A 30 2.46 3.59 2.77
CA VAL A 30 1.96 4.93 3.12
C VAL A 30 3.04 5.98 2.90
N ILE A 31 2.59 7.19 2.57
CA ILE A 31 3.40 8.41 2.60
C ILE A 31 2.85 9.25 3.75
N PHE A 32 3.70 9.65 4.70
CA PHE A 32 3.26 10.22 5.97
C PHE A 32 2.58 11.58 5.86
N SER A 33 2.75 12.29 4.75
CA SER A 33 1.98 13.49 4.42
C SER A 33 0.52 13.23 4.02
N LYS A 34 0.11 11.97 3.88
CA LYS A 34 -1.27 11.54 3.56
C LYS A 34 -1.87 10.65 4.65
N ILE A 35 -1.13 9.62 5.07
CA ILE A 35 -1.55 8.68 6.13
C ILE A 35 -0.35 8.54 7.08
N PRO A 36 -0.44 9.03 8.33
CA PRO A 36 0.71 9.10 9.23
C PRO A 36 1.09 7.75 9.84
N GLY A 37 0.28 6.70 9.70
CA GLY A 37 0.60 5.38 10.26
C GLY A 37 0.44 4.20 9.29
N ILE A 38 1.17 3.13 9.55
CA ILE A 38 0.93 1.80 8.96
C ILE A 38 1.29 0.70 9.96
N GLY A 39 0.49 -0.34 10.08
CA GLY A 39 0.75 -1.42 11.04
C GLY A 39 0.00 -2.71 10.75
N THR A 40 0.29 -3.71 11.56
CA THR A 40 -0.37 -5.01 11.58
C THR A 40 -0.42 -5.54 13.01
N ASP A 41 -1.40 -6.39 13.29
CA ASP A 41 -1.53 -7.14 14.54
C ASP A 41 -1.81 -8.63 14.26
N ASN A 42 -2.10 -9.39 15.32
CA ASN A 42 -2.36 -10.84 15.27
C ASN A 42 -1.19 -11.67 14.69
N LEU A 43 0.04 -11.21 14.91
CA LEU A 43 1.26 -11.93 14.57
C LEU A 43 1.41 -13.15 15.51
N GLY A 44 1.11 -14.33 14.97
CA GLY A 44 1.37 -15.62 15.61
C GLY A 44 2.78 -16.11 15.29
N SER A 45 2.92 -17.09 14.40
CA SER A 45 4.21 -17.54 13.85
C SER A 45 4.63 -16.78 12.58
N CYS A 46 4.09 -15.58 12.38
CA CYS A 46 4.29 -14.77 11.18
C CYS A 46 5.61 -13.98 11.22
N SER A 47 6.00 -13.41 10.08
CA SER A 47 7.10 -12.46 9.99
C SER A 47 6.60 -11.11 9.47
N VAL A 48 7.27 -10.02 9.86
CA VAL A 48 6.98 -8.67 9.35
C VAL A 48 8.22 -8.08 8.72
N ILE A 49 8.08 -7.55 7.51
CA ILE A 49 9.09 -6.70 6.88
C ILE A 49 8.62 -5.25 6.98
N VAL A 50 9.48 -4.38 7.49
CA VAL A 50 9.28 -2.93 7.48
C VAL A 50 10.37 -2.30 6.63
N ILE A 51 10.00 -1.47 5.64
CA ILE A 51 10.92 -0.57 4.94
C ILE A 51 10.45 0.85 5.26
N VAL A 52 11.25 1.62 5.98
CA VAL A 52 10.86 2.92 6.55
C VAL A 52 11.89 4.00 6.26
N SER A 53 11.41 5.19 5.91
CA SER A 53 12.18 6.40 5.67
C SER A 53 11.62 7.59 6.45
N SER A 54 12.23 8.76 6.30
CA SER A 54 11.72 10.03 6.84
C SER A 54 10.43 10.55 6.17
N LYS A 55 9.91 9.87 5.12
CA LYS A 55 8.78 10.32 4.28
C LYS A 55 7.61 9.34 4.23
N GLY A 56 7.85 8.06 4.49
CA GLY A 56 6.82 7.02 4.43
C GLY A 56 7.34 5.68 4.91
N ALA A 57 6.46 4.67 4.82
CA ALA A 57 6.80 3.30 5.15
C ALA A 57 6.06 2.32 4.24
N MET A 58 6.69 1.17 4.01
CA MET A 58 6.07 -0.05 3.49
C MET A 58 6.15 -1.11 4.58
N LEU A 59 5.06 -1.84 4.79
CA LEU A 59 4.97 -2.92 5.77
C LEU A 59 4.30 -4.13 5.12
N GLY A 60 4.91 -5.31 5.27
CA GLY A 60 4.36 -6.59 4.81
C GLY A 60 4.23 -7.57 5.96
N HIS A 61 3.08 -8.25 6.05
CA HIS A 61 2.82 -9.32 7.03
C HIS A 61 2.85 -10.65 6.28
N VAL A 62 3.81 -11.51 6.60
CA VAL A 62 4.06 -12.78 5.91
C VAL A 62 3.68 -13.95 6.81
N ALA A 63 2.71 -14.76 6.38
CA ALA A 63 2.42 -16.04 7.02
C ALA A 63 3.60 -17.01 6.82
N PRO A 64 3.84 -17.94 7.76
CA PRO A 64 4.94 -18.92 7.67
C PRO A 64 4.81 -19.88 6.47
N ARG A 65 3.60 -20.00 5.92
CA ARG A 65 3.17 -20.90 4.84
C ARG A 65 1.89 -20.29 4.23
N PRO A 66 1.63 -20.44 2.92
CA PRO A 66 0.40 -19.94 2.33
C PRO A 66 -0.76 -20.93 2.57
N ASP A 67 -1.96 -20.39 2.74
CA ASP A 67 -3.16 -21.12 3.21
C ASP A 67 -3.64 -22.21 2.24
N ASP A 68 -3.21 -22.17 0.97
CA ASP A 68 -3.60 -23.06 -0.12
C ASP A 68 -2.52 -24.11 -0.49
N SER A 69 -1.40 -24.16 0.23
CA SER A 69 -0.34 -25.14 -0.05
C SER A 69 -0.65 -26.55 0.47
N SER A 70 -0.38 -27.56 -0.36
CA SER A 70 -0.39 -28.98 0.06
C SER A 70 0.54 -29.18 1.25
N GLU A 71 0.09 -29.84 2.32
CA GLU A 71 0.90 -30.09 3.53
C GLU A 71 2.22 -30.84 3.23
N ASP A 72 2.23 -31.65 2.17
CA ASP A 72 3.38 -32.49 1.76
C ASP A 72 4.54 -31.72 1.11
N ASP A 73 4.38 -30.45 0.72
CA ASP A 73 5.48 -29.65 0.15
C ASP A 73 6.39 -29.07 1.27
N PRO A 74 7.63 -29.55 1.44
CA PRO A 74 8.54 -29.01 2.46
C PRO A 74 9.03 -27.60 2.14
N TYR A 75 8.92 -27.14 0.88
CA TYR A 75 9.46 -25.86 0.42
C TYR A 75 8.40 -24.74 0.33
N ALA A 76 7.11 -25.05 0.48
CA ALA A 76 6.02 -24.07 0.29
C ALA A 76 6.19 -22.78 1.11
N GLY A 77 6.69 -22.87 2.34
CA GLY A 77 6.98 -21.69 3.17
C GLY A 77 8.07 -20.81 2.58
N ASN A 78 9.19 -21.41 2.16
CA ASN A 78 10.31 -20.66 1.55
C ASN A 78 9.90 -20.09 0.17
N ASN A 79 9.19 -20.86 -0.66
CA ASN A 79 8.64 -20.42 -1.94
C ASN A 79 7.64 -19.27 -1.80
N HIS A 80 6.83 -19.27 -0.73
CA HIS A 80 5.90 -18.19 -0.41
C HIS A 80 6.63 -16.91 -0.01
N VAL A 81 7.65 -17.00 0.85
CA VAL A 81 8.46 -15.83 1.25
C VAL A 81 9.22 -15.24 0.05
N GLU A 82 9.80 -16.08 -0.82
CA GLU A 82 10.39 -15.67 -2.11
C GLU A 82 9.39 -14.85 -2.95
N SER A 83 8.21 -15.42 -3.24
CA SER A 83 7.15 -14.79 -4.03
C SER A 83 6.58 -13.52 -3.38
N PHE A 84 6.43 -13.50 -2.06
CA PHE A 84 6.01 -12.32 -1.31
C PHE A 84 7.03 -11.20 -1.44
N MET A 85 8.32 -11.49 -1.19
CA MET A 85 9.39 -10.51 -1.26
C MET A 85 9.54 -9.93 -2.67
N ASP A 86 9.42 -10.74 -3.71
CA ASP A 86 9.50 -10.23 -5.09
C ASP A 86 8.35 -9.28 -5.44
N ARG A 87 7.12 -9.57 -4.99
CA ARG A 87 5.98 -8.65 -5.12
C ARG A 87 6.18 -7.36 -4.32
N MET A 88 6.63 -7.47 -3.07
CA MET A 88 6.88 -6.33 -2.18
C MET A 88 7.98 -5.42 -2.72
N LEU A 89 9.12 -5.98 -3.11
CA LEU A 89 10.26 -5.25 -3.65
C LEU A 89 9.97 -4.64 -5.03
N SER A 90 9.14 -5.29 -5.84
CA SER A 90 8.65 -4.70 -7.11
C SER A 90 7.83 -3.43 -6.86
N LYS A 91 6.97 -3.40 -5.82
CA LYS A 91 6.24 -2.19 -5.42
C LYS A 91 7.19 -1.15 -4.80
N TYR A 92 8.22 -1.58 -4.08
CA TYR A 92 9.23 -0.68 -3.51
C TYR A 92 10.06 -0.01 -4.61
N LYS A 93 10.55 -0.73 -5.64
CA LYS A 93 11.27 -0.13 -6.80
C LYS A 93 10.48 1.04 -7.39
N LYS A 94 9.17 0.85 -7.62
CA LYS A 94 8.26 1.88 -8.15
C LYS A 94 8.11 3.12 -7.25
N HIS A 95 8.27 2.98 -5.93
CA HIS A 95 8.07 4.07 -4.95
C HIS A 95 9.35 4.58 -4.28
N ARG A 96 10.53 4.02 -4.61
CA ARG A 96 11.82 4.35 -3.98
C ARG A 96 12.12 5.85 -3.98
N LYS A 97 11.83 6.56 -5.08
CA LYS A 97 12.00 8.02 -5.17
C LYS A 97 11.10 8.81 -4.19
N ALA A 98 9.90 8.32 -3.91
CA ALA A 98 8.94 8.95 -2.99
C ALA A 98 9.31 8.70 -1.52
N LEU A 99 9.78 7.48 -1.19
CA LEU A 99 10.28 7.15 0.14
C LEU A 99 11.62 7.83 0.42
N GLY A 100 12.54 7.89 -0.54
CA GLY A 100 13.91 8.37 -0.34
C GLY A 100 14.77 7.34 0.42
N ASP A 101 15.78 7.82 1.12
CA ASP A 101 16.70 6.97 1.88
C ASP A 101 15.95 6.19 2.96
N SER A 102 15.95 4.88 2.80
CA SER A 102 15.11 3.94 3.55
C SER A 102 15.99 2.92 4.27
N SER A 103 15.60 2.59 5.49
CA SER A 103 16.16 1.46 6.25
C SER A 103 15.13 0.34 6.30
N SER A 104 15.57 -0.91 6.50
CA SER A 104 14.65 -2.04 6.65
C SER A 104 14.85 -2.79 7.97
N LEU A 105 13.79 -3.45 8.43
CA LEU A 105 13.74 -4.34 9.58
C LEU A 105 13.00 -5.62 9.16
N VAL A 106 13.48 -6.78 9.62
CA VAL A 106 12.77 -8.06 9.50
C VAL A 106 12.54 -8.58 10.92
N ILE A 107 11.26 -8.60 11.31
CA ILE A 107 10.81 -8.89 12.66
C ILE A 107 10.16 -10.27 12.66
N CYS A 108 10.77 -11.22 13.36
CA CYS A 108 10.32 -12.61 13.42
C CYS A 108 9.87 -13.00 14.84
N ALA A 109 9.02 -14.02 14.92
CA ALA A 109 8.62 -14.62 16.18
C ALA A 109 9.81 -15.37 16.85
N ILE A 110 9.89 -15.34 18.18
CA ILE A 110 10.72 -16.23 18.98
C ILE A 110 9.83 -17.29 19.61
N TYR A 111 10.12 -18.56 19.34
CA TYR A 111 9.48 -19.71 19.95
C TYR A 111 10.53 -20.52 20.73
N LYS A 112 10.28 -20.80 22.02
CA LYS A 112 11.21 -21.55 22.89
C LYS A 112 12.66 -21.03 22.83
N SER A 113 12.82 -19.72 22.94
CA SER A 113 14.12 -19.02 22.91
C SER A 113 14.91 -19.13 21.59
N SER A 114 14.27 -19.55 20.49
CA SER A 114 14.85 -19.58 19.14
C SER A 114 14.01 -18.77 18.17
N VAL A 115 14.63 -18.11 17.20
CA VAL A 115 13.90 -17.45 16.10
C VAL A 115 13.15 -18.50 15.30
N ALA A 116 11.85 -18.31 15.12
CA ALA A 116 11.03 -19.14 14.26
C ALA A 116 11.43 -18.90 12.80
N LEU A 117 11.58 -19.99 12.04
CA LEU A 117 11.73 -19.96 10.58
C LEU A 117 12.98 -19.17 10.11
N LEU A 118 14.13 -19.51 10.69
CA LEU A 118 15.43 -18.89 10.38
C LEU A 118 15.74 -18.84 8.87
N GLU A 119 15.41 -19.88 8.10
CA GLU A 119 15.57 -19.89 6.63
C GLU A 119 14.76 -18.79 5.94
N GLN A 120 13.53 -18.54 6.41
CA GLN A 120 12.68 -17.47 5.87
C GLN A 120 13.25 -16.09 6.23
N GLN A 121 13.81 -15.93 7.43
CA GLN A 121 14.53 -14.71 7.82
C GLN A 121 15.71 -14.44 6.89
N GLN A 122 16.50 -15.46 6.56
CA GLN A 122 17.63 -15.37 5.62
C GLN A 122 17.19 -15.03 4.18
N ILE A 123 16.05 -15.56 3.72
CA ILE A 123 15.45 -15.18 2.43
C ILE A 123 15.09 -13.68 2.42
N MET A 124 14.42 -13.20 3.48
CA MET A 124 14.03 -11.78 3.59
C MET A 124 15.25 -10.86 3.67
N GLU A 125 16.25 -11.19 4.49
CA GLU A 125 17.51 -10.44 4.62
C GLU A 125 18.24 -10.33 3.28
N ARG A 126 18.45 -11.46 2.59
CA ARG A 126 19.13 -11.49 1.29
C ARG A 126 18.38 -10.65 0.27
N LYS A 127 17.07 -10.85 0.10
CA LYS A 127 16.25 -10.11 -0.88
C LYS A 127 16.29 -8.59 -0.65
N LEU A 128 16.33 -8.12 0.59
CA LEU A 128 16.48 -6.69 0.93
C LEU A 128 17.90 -6.19 0.61
N SER A 129 18.91 -6.97 1.00
CA SER A 129 20.33 -6.67 0.76
C SER A 129 20.67 -6.61 -0.74
N ASP A 130 20.10 -7.50 -1.56
CA ASP A 130 20.18 -7.52 -3.03
C ASP A 130 19.59 -6.25 -3.68
N LYS A 131 18.83 -5.44 -2.93
CA LYS A 131 18.31 -4.12 -3.37
C LYS A 131 19.03 -2.93 -2.71
N GLY A 132 20.14 -3.18 -2.02
CA GLY A 132 20.95 -2.16 -1.35
C GLY A 132 20.27 -1.54 -0.13
N LEU A 133 19.34 -2.25 0.51
CA LEU A 133 18.74 -1.85 1.79
C LEU A 133 19.58 -2.38 2.95
N SER A 134 19.80 -1.55 3.97
CA SER A 134 20.31 -2.04 5.25
C SER A 134 19.19 -2.79 5.99
N VAL A 135 19.51 -3.98 6.50
CA VAL A 135 18.56 -4.86 7.19
C VAL A 135 18.91 -4.91 8.68
N ASP A 136 17.91 -4.72 9.52
CA ASP A 136 17.98 -4.97 10.96
C ASP A 136 17.23 -6.26 11.29
N LEU A 137 17.94 -7.22 11.88
CA LEU A 137 17.42 -8.52 12.32
C LEU A 137 17.34 -8.63 13.85
N THR A 138 17.65 -7.57 14.59
CA THR A 138 17.75 -7.63 16.06
C THR A 138 16.38 -7.66 16.74
N GLU A 139 15.34 -7.21 16.05
CA GLU A 139 14.00 -7.06 16.61
C GLU A 139 13.11 -8.30 16.40
N THR A 140 12.44 -8.69 17.48
CA THR A 140 11.66 -9.92 17.58
C THR A 140 10.49 -9.73 18.55
N TYR A 141 9.54 -10.67 18.52
CA TYR A 141 8.40 -10.75 19.44
C TYR A 141 8.21 -12.20 19.92
N ASN A 142 7.54 -12.43 21.06
CA ASN A 142 7.53 -13.75 21.71
C ASN A 142 6.25 -14.55 21.41
N VAL A 143 6.40 -15.87 21.21
CA VAL A 143 5.28 -16.82 21.11
C VAL A 143 5.48 -18.09 21.96
N PRO A 144 4.40 -18.69 22.50
CA PRO A 144 3.00 -18.26 22.39
C PRO A 144 2.71 -17.00 23.19
N THR A 145 1.81 -16.18 22.67
CA THR A 145 1.31 -14.97 23.32
C THR A 145 0.33 -15.35 24.44
N GLY A 146 0.78 -15.24 25.69
CA GLY A 146 -0.13 -15.19 26.84
C GLY A 146 -0.96 -13.89 26.84
N ASN A 147 -2.05 -13.83 27.59
CA ASN A 147 -2.99 -12.69 27.60
C ASN A 147 -2.51 -11.50 28.47
N ASP A 148 -1.22 -11.13 28.44
CA ASP A 148 -0.65 -10.15 29.38
C ASP A 148 -0.55 -8.69 28.87
N HIS A 149 -0.74 -8.42 27.57
CA HIS A 149 -0.94 -7.05 27.06
C HIS A 149 -1.63 -6.98 25.68
N ASP A 150 -2.23 -5.83 25.37
CA ASP A 150 -3.11 -5.61 24.21
C ASP A 150 -2.40 -5.34 22.87
N ASP A 151 -1.14 -4.87 22.90
CA ASP A 151 -0.27 -4.72 21.71
C ASP A 151 0.37 -6.05 21.24
N ARG A 152 -0.04 -7.23 21.76
CA ARG A 152 0.65 -8.50 21.44
C ARG A 152 0.58 -8.90 19.98
N GLY A 153 1.72 -9.39 19.49
CA GLY A 153 1.90 -9.73 18.08
C GLY A 153 1.53 -8.56 17.17
N SER A 154 2.04 -7.35 17.45
CA SER A 154 1.84 -6.19 16.59
C SER A 154 3.13 -5.48 16.21
N VAL A 155 3.14 -4.93 15.00
CA VAL A 155 4.18 -4.03 14.49
C VAL A 155 3.52 -2.81 13.89
N PHE A 156 3.93 -1.62 14.31
CA PHE A 156 3.32 -0.36 13.91
C PHE A 156 4.37 0.71 13.65
N VAL A 157 4.22 1.47 12.56
CA VAL A 157 5.03 2.66 12.24
C VAL A 157 4.15 3.89 12.41
N ASP A 158 4.53 4.76 13.33
CA ASP A 158 3.82 5.98 13.74
C ASP A 158 4.61 7.22 13.30
N ALA A 159 3.99 8.13 12.56
CA ALA A 159 4.58 9.42 12.19
C ALA A 159 3.76 10.63 12.70
N THR A 160 2.80 10.41 13.62
CA THR A 160 1.92 11.48 14.13
C THR A 160 2.66 12.52 14.96
N SER A 161 3.69 12.11 15.72
CA SER A 161 4.37 12.95 16.72
C SER A 161 5.51 13.83 16.20
N GLY A 162 5.63 14.03 14.88
CA GLY A 162 6.75 14.74 14.25
C GLY A 162 8.07 13.95 14.17
N GLU A 163 8.19 12.88 14.96
CA GLU A 163 9.16 11.80 14.80
C GLU A 163 8.46 10.55 14.23
N ILE A 164 9.21 9.75 13.47
CA ILE A 164 8.74 8.48 12.92
C ILE A 164 9.26 7.36 13.82
N LYS A 165 8.36 6.60 14.44
CA LYS A 165 8.67 5.55 15.42
C LYS A 165 8.15 4.21 14.95
N VAL A 166 9.02 3.21 14.97
CA VAL A 166 8.64 1.80 14.78
C VAL A 166 8.43 1.18 16.15
N TYR A 167 7.27 0.57 16.33
CA TYR A 167 6.84 -0.15 17.52
C TYR A 167 6.78 -1.64 17.22
N VAL A 168 7.27 -2.46 18.16
CA VAL A 168 7.06 -3.91 18.20
C VAL A 168 6.48 -4.22 19.58
N GLU A 169 5.27 -4.76 19.63
CA GLU A 169 4.57 -5.05 20.89
C GLU A 169 4.52 -3.85 21.85
N GLY A 170 4.20 -2.66 21.32
CA GLY A 170 4.14 -1.40 22.07
C GLY A 170 5.50 -0.78 22.44
N ARG A 171 6.62 -1.50 22.29
CA ARG A 171 7.98 -1.00 22.53
C ARG A 171 8.48 -0.21 21.32
N VAL A 172 9.03 0.99 21.52
CA VAL A 172 9.76 1.70 20.44
C VAL A 172 11.08 0.97 20.18
N VAL A 173 11.27 0.49 18.95
CA VAL A 173 12.49 -0.20 18.51
C VAL A 173 13.36 0.67 17.60
N ARG A 174 12.76 1.64 16.90
CA ARG A 174 13.49 2.59 16.05
C ARG A 174 12.79 3.95 16.05
N THR A 175 13.60 5.01 16.07
CA THR A 175 13.17 6.41 15.89
C THR A 175 13.91 7.01 14.71
N ILE A 176 13.20 7.69 13.82
CA ILE A 176 13.72 8.38 12.64
C ILE A 176 13.21 9.83 12.67
N THR A 177 14.12 10.78 12.54
CA THR A 177 13.77 12.20 12.41
C THR A 177 13.05 12.45 11.09
N ALA A 178 11.83 13.01 11.12
CA ALA A 178 11.13 13.40 9.90
C ALA A 178 11.87 14.54 9.19
N ASN A 179 11.95 14.47 7.86
CA ASN A 179 12.58 15.51 7.04
C ASN A 179 11.85 15.68 5.69
N PRO A 180 11.11 16.80 5.49
CA PRO A 180 10.88 17.90 6.43
C PRO A 180 10.04 17.47 7.65
N PRO A 181 9.96 18.30 8.71
CA PRO A 181 9.06 18.05 9.83
C PRO A 181 7.63 17.85 9.34
N LEU A 182 6.99 16.76 9.77
CA LEU A 182 5.59 16.49 9.43
C LEU A 182 4.67 17.50 10.14
N PRO A 183 3.53 17.88 9.53
CA PRO A 183 2.52 18.67 10.23
C PRO A 183 2.08 17.88 11.46
N ASN A 184 2.11 18.50 12.64
CA ASN A 184 1.78 17.81 13.89
C ASN A 184 0.29 17.46 13.94
N LEU A 185 -0.02 16.21 13.58
CA LEU A 185 -1.35 15.63 13.66
C LEU A 185 -1.57 15.13 15.08
N ASN A 186 -1.71 16.06 16.03
CA ASN A 186 -2.17 15.74 17.38
C ASN A 186 -3.48 14.95 17.27
N PRO A 187 -3.53 13.66 17.68
CA PRO A 187 -4.79 12.93 17.70
C PRO A 187 -5.77 13.65 18.63
N PRO A 188 -7.08 13.70 18.31
CA PRO A 188 -8.05 14.40 19.13
C PRO A 188 -8.09 13.78 20.53
N THR A 189 -7.55 14.49 21.52
CA THR A 189 -7.58 14.06 22.92
C THR A 189 -9.04 13.85 23.32
N ALA A 190 -9.40 12.61 23.64
CA ALA A 190 -10.74 12.23 24.07
C ALA A 190 -11.08 12.92 25.41
N THR A 191 -11.51 14.18 25.32
CA THR A 191 -11.81 15.02 26.47
C THR A 191 -13.21 14.65 26.93
N THR A 192 -13.27 13.65 27.81
CA THR A 192 -14.48 13.21 28.52
C THR A 192 -14.94 14.28 29.52
N SER A 193 -15.41 15.41 28.99
CA SER A 193 -16.10 16.43 29.78
C SER A 193 -17.42 15.86 30.29
N PRO A 194 -17.63 15.72 31.61
CA PRO A 194 -18.90 15.27 32.15
C PRO A 194 -19.95 16.37 31.97
N LEU A 195 -20.81 16.22 30.96
CA LEU A 195 -21.98 17.08 30.77
C LEU A 195 -23.01 16.81 31.89
N TYR A 196 -22.89 17.55 32.98
CA TYR A 196 -23.97 17.67 33.96
C TYR A 196 -25.16 18.39 33.31
N ALA A 197 -26.15 17.60 32.87
CA ALA A 197 -27.42 18.11 32.38
C ALA A 197 -28.23 18.73 33.54
N SER A 198 -28.15 20.04 33.71
CA SER A 198 -29.00 20.78 34.64
C SER A 198 -30.26 21.27 33.91
N SER A 199 -31.35 20.52 34.06
CA SER A 199 -32.65 20.83 33.46
C SER A 199 -33.38 21.92 34.25
N ARG A 200 -33.67 23.05 33.60
CA ARG A 200 -34.65 24.04 34.07
C ARG A 200 -35.46 24.60 32.91
N SER A 201 -36.78 24.67 33.11
CA SER A 201 -37.77 25.04 32.10
C SER A 201 -38.42 26.41 32.40
N THR A 202 -39.14 26.95 31.39
CA THR A 202 -40.05 28.11 31.45
C THR A 202 -39.34 29.49 31.52
N THR A 203 -39.80 30.59 30.90
CA THR A 203 -41.06 30.95 30.17
C THR A 203 -40.81 31.98 29.04
N SER A 204 -41.55 31.83 27.92
CA SER A 204 -42.23 32.83 27.04
C SER A 204 -41.63 34.21 26.62
N PRO A 205 -42.11 34.82 25.50
CA PRO A 205 -41.30 35.73 24.67
C PRO A 205 -41.71 37.23 24.69
N SER A 206 -40.84 38.09 24.14
CA SER A 206 -41.18 39.46 23.71
C SER A 206 -40.30 39.94 22.53
N TYR A 207 -40.90 40.68 21.60
CA TYR A 207 -40.29 41.26 20.40
C TYR A 207 -39.73 42.67 20.67
N SER A 208 -38.60 43.04 20.04
CA SER A 208 -38.42 44.36 19.37
C SER A 208 -37.13 44.45 18.52
N HIS A 209 -37.19 45.26 17.46
CA HIS A 209 -36.19 45.45 16.40
C HIS A 209 -34.92 46.20 16.83
N VAL A 210 -33.75 45.90 16.20
CA VAL A 210 -32.88 46.85 15.44
C VAL A 210 -32.06 46.06 14.37
N SER A 211 -31.73 46.66 13.23
CA SER A 211 -30.90 46.11 12.12
C SER A 211 -29.60 46.93 11.93
N PRO A 212 -28.71 46.64 10.95
CA PRO A 212 -27.90 45.44 10.78
C PRO A 212 -26.38 45.77 10.73
N THR A 213 -25.50 44.78 10.82
CA THR A 213 -24.10 44.91 10.34
C THR A 213 -23.70 43.64 9.58
N ALA A 214 -23.16 43.80 8.37
CA ALA A 214 -22.83 42.70 7.48
C ALA A 214 -21.42 42.15 7.74
N ILE A 215 -21.28 40.82 7.74
CA ILE A 215 -20.04 40.13 7.35
C ILE A 215 -20.41 38.98 6.40
N THR A 216 -19.77 38.96 5.24
CA THR A 216 -19.94 37.99 4.16
C THR A 216 -19.19 36.68 4.43
N SER A 217 -19.87 35.54 4.25
CA SER A 217 -19.28 34.24 3.91
C SER A 217 -20.31 33.36 3.20
N PRO A 218 -20.01 32.73 2.05
CA PRO A 218 -20.99 31.94 1.30
C PRO A 218 -21.10 30.50 1.83
N LEU A 219 -22.32 30.08 2.18
CA LEU A 219 -22.68 28.68 2.34
C LEU A 219 -23.16 28.11 1.00
N TYR A 220 -22.41 27.18 0.42
CA TYR A 220 -22.93 26.33 -0.67
C TYR A 220 -23.69 25.15 -0.07
N ALA A 221 -25.01 25.29 0.03
CA ALA A 221 -25.91 24.15 0.24
C ALA A 221 -26.32 23.61 -1.14
N SER A 222 -25.91 22.38 -1.47
CA SER A 222 -26.32 21.72 -2.72
C SER A 222 -27.46 20.74 -2.44
N SER A 223 -28.69 21.17 -2.73
CA SER A 223 -29.89 20.33 -2.65
C SER A 223 -30.00 19.42 -3.88
N ARG A 224 -30.00 18.11 -3.65
CA ARG A 224 -30.08 17.11 -4.72
C ARG A 224 -31.54 16.73 -5.00
N SER A 225 -32.14 17.35 -6.01
CA SER A 225 -33.47 16.96 -6.50
C SER A 225 -33.39 15.65 -7.29
N THR A 226 -34.23 14.68 -6.94
CA THR A 226 -34.38 13.41 -7.67
C THR A 226 -35.53 13.49 -8.68
N THR A 227 -35.23 13.35 -9.97
CA THR A 227 -36.23 13.18 -11.03
C THR A 227 -36.12 11.79 -11.65
N SER A 228 -37.17 10.98 -11.47
CA SER A 228 -37.30 9.67 -12.11
C SER A 228 -37.64 9.81 -13.60
N PRO A 229 -37.02 9.04 -14.51
CA PRO A 229 -37.45 8.97 -15.91
C PRO A 229 -38.65 8.02 -16.05
N SER A 230 -39.71 8.49 -16.68
CA SER A 230 -40.85 7.69 -17.14
C SER A 230 -40.63 7.20 -18.58
N TYR A 231 -40.99 5.94 -18.86
CA TYR A 231 -40.94 5.36 -20.19
C TYR A 231 -42.11 5.84 -21.07
N SER A 232 -41.83 6.08 -22.35
CA SER A 232 -42.84 6.13 -23.40
C SER A 232 -42.33 5.49 -24.70
N HIS A 233 -43.07 4.51 -25.21
CA HIS A 233 -42.79 3.82 -26.47
C HIS A 233 -43.28 4.64 -27.67
N VAL A 234 -42.47 4.72 -28.72
CA VAL A 234 -42.92 4.97 -30.11
C VAL A 234 -42.06 4.10 -31.05
N SER A 235 -42.64 3.64 -32.16
CA SER A 235 -41.97 2.83 -33.21
C SER A 235 -42.44 3.32 -34.61
N PRO A 236 -41.95 2.78 -35.75
CA PRO A 236 -40.85 3.42 -36.49
C PRO A 236 -41.15 3.70 -37.99
N THR A 237 -40.29 4.46 -38.67
CA THR A 237 -40.23 4.54 -40.15
C THR A 237 -38.79 4.73 -40.66
N ALA A 238 -38.45 4.15 -41.82
CA ALA A 238 -37.13 4.21 -42.50
C ALA A 238 -37.09 5.31 -43.60
N ILE A 239 -36.10 5.51 -44.51
CA ILE A 239 -34.95 4.74 -45.07
C ILE A 239 -33.87 5.81 -45.48
N THR A 240 -32.53 5.64 -45.39
CA THR A 240 -31.61 5.08 -46.43
C THR A 240 -30.13 5.04 -45.97
N SER A 241 -29.34 4.14 -46.58
CA SER A 241 -27.90 3.83 -46.30
C SER A 241 -26.93 4.51 -47.31
N PRO A 242 -25.61 4.19 -47.37
CA PRO A 242 -24.66 3.67 -46.37
C PRO A 242 -23.30 4.42 -46.32
N VAL A 243 -22.47 4.19 -45.29
CA VAL A 243 -21.00 4.29 -45.38
C VAL A 243 -20.38 3.07 -44.71
N HIS A 244 -19.41 2.42 -45.37
CA HIS A 244 -18.68 1.28 -44.84
C HIS A 244 -17.65 1.71 -43.77
N GLN A 245 -17.73 1.12 -42.58
CA GLN A 245 -16.57 0.89 -41.72
C GLN A 245 -16.64 -0.52 -41.13
N ASN A 246 -15.51 -1.25 -41.17
CA ASN A 246 -15.42 -2.59 -40.62
C ASN A 246 -15.36 -2.53 -39.09
N VAL A 247 -16.34 -3.16 -38.43
CA VAL A 247 -16.31 -3.37 -36.98
C VAL A 247 -15.90 -4.81 -36.70
N TYR A 248 -14.75 -4.99 -36.05
CA TYR A 248 -14.44 -6.24 -35.38
C TYR A 248 -15.11 -6.23 -34.00
N HIS A 249 -16.07 -7.13 -33.79
CA HIS A 249 -16.59 -7.42 -32.46
C HIS A 249 -15.62 -8.36 -31.72
N VAL A 250 -14.99 -7.86 -30.66
CA VAL A 250 -14.44 -8.71 -29.59
C VAL A 250 -15.43 -8.65 -28.42
N ALA A 251 -15.73 -9.80 -27.83
CA ALA A 251 -16.73 -9.91 -26.77
C ALA A 251 -16.26 -9.21 -25.49
N ASN A 252 -17.15 -8.48 -24.82
CA ASN A 252 -16.91 -7.93 -23.49
C ASN A 252 -16.76 -9.07 -22.47
N VAL A 253 -15.56 -9.20 -21.90
CA VAL A 253 -15.41 -9.67 -20.52
C VAL A 253 -15.01 -8.45 -19.70
N SER A 254 -15.84 -8.11 -18.73
CA SER A 254 -15.65 -6.96 -17.86
C SER A 254 -14.63 -7.27 -16.77
N ASP A 255 -13.49 -6.58 -16.78
CA ASP A 255 -12.86 -6.11 -15.55
C ASP A 255 -12.01 -4.87 -15.83
N SER A 256 -11.99 -3.93 -14.88
CA SER A 256 -11.56 -2.56 -15.10
C SER A 256 -10.11 -2.31 -14.69
N VAL A 257 -9.21 -2.18 -15.67
CA VAL A 257 -7.95 -1.41 -15.52
C VAL A 257 -7.72 -0.62 -16.80
N SER A 258 -7.60 0.71 -16.68
CA SER A 258 -7.36 1.61 -17.81
C SER A 258 -6.17 2.53 -17.50
N ASP A 259 -4.96 2.05 -17.76
CA ASP A 259 -3.78 2.90 -17.94
C ASP A 259 -3.21 2.60 -19.34
N VAL A 260 -3.53 3.47 -20.30
CA VAL A 260 -3.02 3.37 -21.68
C VAL A 260 -1.72 4.18 -21.78
N TYR A 261 -0.60 3.49 -21.87
CA TYR A 261 0.68 4.13 -22.18
C TYR A 261 0.70 4.59 -23.65
N GLN A 262 0.74 5.90 -23.87
CA GLN A 262 1.06 6.48 -25.18
C GLN A 262 2.57 6.77 -25.25
N PHE A 263 3.27 6.07 -26.15
CA PHE A 263 4.65 6.40 -26.53
C PHE A 263 4.64 7.21 -27.82
N SER A 264 5.38 8.31 -27.84
CA SER A 264 5.47 9.21 -29.01
C SER A 264 6.27 8.60 -30.16
N SER A 265 7.18 7.68 -29.87
CA SER A 265 8.01 6.97 -30.84
C SER A 265 8.49 5.62 -30.32
N VAL A 266 8.93 4.75 -31.24
CA VAL A 266 9.59 3.47 -30.88
C VAL A 266 10.92 3.72 -30.16
N SER A 267 11.62 4.81 -30.48
CA SER A 267 12.85 5.23 -29.79
C SER A 267 12.63 5.55 -28.31
N ASP A 268 11.51 6.14 -27.93
CA ASP A 268 11.21 6.46 -26.52
C ASP A 268 11.00 5.17 -25.70
N PHE A 269 10.27 4.21 -26.26
CA PHE A 269 10.05 2.89 -25.67
C PHE A 269 11.37 2.11 -25.51
N VAL A 270 12.21 2.08 -26.55
CA VAL A 270 13.51 1.38 -26.50
C VAL A 270 14.47 2.04 -25.51
N SER A 271 14.51 3.39 -25.45
CA SER A 271 15.40 4.11 -24.53
C SER A 271 15.07 3.82 -23.06
N ASP A 272 13.79 3.81 -22.70
CA ASP A 272 13.34 3.52 -21.32
C ASP A 272 13.56 2.03 -20.96
N PHE A 273 13.27 1.11 -21.89
CA PHE A 273 13.48 -0.33 -21.71
C PHE A 273 14.96 -0.71 -21.56
N VAL A 274 15.83 -0.14 -22.38
CA VAL A 274 17.29 -0.40 -22.36
C VAL A 274 17.94 0.21 -21.12
N SER A 275 17.50 1.40 -20.69
CA SER A 275 18.03 2.05 -19.49
C SER A 275 17.70 1.32 -18.18
N ASP A 276 16.63 0.52 -18.13
CA ASP A 276 16.16 -0.13 -16.89
C ASP A 276 16.47 -1.65 -16.82
N SER A 277 17.06 -2.24 -17.88
CA SER A 277 17.22 -3.70 -18.02
C SER A 277 18.65 -4.23 -18.31
N VAL A 278 19.57 -3.43 -18.88
CA VAL A 278 20.83 -3.97 -19.45
C VAL A 278 22.09 -3.64 -18.64
N SER A 279 22.00 -2.74 -17.64
CA SER A 279 23.14 -2.27 -16.84
C SER A 279 23.92 -3.35 -16.08
N ASP A 280 23.27 -4.50 -15.78
CA ASP A 280 23.78 -5.49 -14.83
C ASP A 280 24.24 -6.82 -15.47
N VAL A 281 24.13 -7.02 -16.80
CA VAL A 281 24.34 -8.37 -17.41
C VAL A 281 25.31 -8.42 -18.59
N TYR A 282 25.52 -7.34 -19.36
CA TYR A 282 26.39 -7.38 -20.55
C TYR A 282 27.40 -6.23 -20.61
N GLN A 283 28.70 -6.57 -20.74
CA GLN A 283 29.75 -5.61 -21.06
C GLN A 283 29.83 -5.38 -22.57
N PHE A 284 29.12 -4.36 -23.06
CA PHE A 284 29.31 -3.85 -24.43
C PHE A 284 30.30 -2.69 -24.43
N SER A 285 31.21 -2.69 -25.40
CA SER A 285 32.21 -1.62 -25.59
C SER A 285 31.61 -0.28 -26.01
N SER A 286 30.45 -0.31 -26.68
CA SER A 286 29.68 0.88 -27.06
C SER A 286 28.18 0.59 -27.20
N VAL A 287 27.37 1.65 -27.15
CA VAL A 287 25.91 1.57 -27.38
C VAL A 287 25.59 1.13 -28.81
N SER A 288 26.44 1.49 -29.79
CA SER A 288 26.29 1.07 -31.18
C SER A 288 26.42 -0.44 -31.37
N ASP A 289 27.32 -1.10 -30.63
CA ASP A 289 27.51 -2.55 -30.71
C ASP A 289 26.27 -3.28 -30.17
N PHE A 290 25.75 -2.85 -29.02
CA PHE A 290 24.50 -3.37 -28.45
C PHE A 290 23.30 -3.22 -29.40
N VAL A 291 23.12 -2.03 -30.01
CA VAL A 291 22.02 -1.80 -30.95
C VAL A 291 22.17 -2.67 -32.21
N SER A 292 23.39 -2.90 -32.69
CA SER A 292 23.63 -3.78 -33.84
C SER A 292 23.25 -5.23 -33.54
N ASP A 293 23.72 -5.78 -32.41
CA ASP A 293 23.44 -7.17 -32.02
C ASP A 293 21.96 -7.37 -31.67
N PHE A 294 21.36 -6.45 -30.89
CA PHE A 294 19.93 -6.52 -30.56
C PHE A 294 19.02 -6.46 -31.80
N VAL A 295 19.35 -5.61 -32.77
CA VAL A 295 18.62 -5.56 -34.04
C VAL A 295 18.82 -6.85 -34.84
N SER A 296 20.03 -7.42 -34.87
CA SER A 296 20.30 -8.72 -35.49
C SER A 296 19.44 -9.84 -34.89
N ASP A 297 19.43 -9.97 -33.56
CA ASP A 297 18.67 -11.00 -32.84
C ASP A 297 17.15 -10.85 -33.04
N VAL A 298 16.64 -9.61 -33.03
CA VAL A 298 15.22 -9.35 -33.32
C VAL A 298 14.85 -9.70 -34.76
N TYR A 299 15.69 -9.38 -35.75
CA TYR A 299 15.46 -9.83 -37.14
C TYR A 299 15.53 -11.35 -37.27
N GLN A 300 16.41 -12.02 -36.53
CA GLN A 300 16.54 -13.47 -36.55
C GLN A 300 15.34 -14.15 -35.88
N ALA A 301 14.83 -13.60 -34.78
CA ALA A 301 13.60 -14.05 -34.14
C ALA A 301 12.36 -13.86 -35.05
N ILE A 302 12.25 -12.71 -35.74
CA ILE A 302 11.17 -12.45 -36.72
C ILE A 302 11.26 -13.40 -37.92
N ALA A 303 12.47 -13.73 -38.39
CA ALA A 303 12.67 -14.71 -39.46
C ALA A 303 12.21 -16.12 -39.03
N VAL A 304 12.55 -16.56 -37.81
CA VAL A 304 12.06 -17.82 -37.24
C VAL A 304 10.54 -17.81 -37.10
N PHE A 305 9.95 -16.70 -36.65
CA PHE A 305 8.50 -16.58 -36.50
C PHE A 305 7.76 -16.68 -37.85
N ASN A 306 8.28 -16.06 -38.91
CA ASN A 306 7.69 -16.15 -40.25
C ASN A 306 7.82 -17.55 -40.89
N CYS A 307 8.86 -18.33 -40.54
CA CYS A 307 8.97 -19.73 -40.94
C CYS A 307 7.89 -20.64 -40.32
N PHE A 308 7.30 -20.27 -39.18
CA PHE A 308 6.26 -21.07 -38.52
C PHE A 308 4.84 -20.83 -39.04
N PHE A 309 4.61 -19.82 -39.88
CA PHE A 309 3.27 -19.42 -40.37
C PHE A 309 3.11 -19.47 -41.91
N SER A 310 3.98 -20.19 -42.62
CA SER A 310 3.79 -20.53 -44.04
C SER A 310 3.53 -22.03 -44.23
N VAL A 311 2.28 -22.44 -44.00
CA VAL A 311 1.68 -23.73 -44.42
C VAL A 311 0.28 -23.46 -44.95
#